data_AF-A0A2X4R864-F1
#
_entry.id   AF-A0A2X4R864-F1
#
_cell.length_a   1.000
_cell.length_b   1.000
_cell.length_c   1.000
_cell.angle_alpha   90.00
_cell.angle_beta   90.00
_cell.angle_gamma   90.00
#
_symmetry.space_group_name_H-M   'P 1'
#
loop_
_entity.id
_entity.type
_entity.pdbx_description
1 polymer ?
#
loop_
_entity_poly.entity_id
_entity_poly.type
_entity_poly.pdbx_seq_one_letter_code
_entity_poly.pdbx_strand_id
1 'polypeptide(L)'
;MGSGCHVAGRGLECPNGRTGVLSIGQMAIVGAMDPLQLLKKSPLSLSEISRRSGVSRNTLNLWLRGAAQPSLTGLAKVMRVLGYEVSVSVHRMSDAAAATAVRVLLGELSSEETDVKGWIDRFVQWGDAPGEDGDYQALIERGAWASNPYGRHGALHFLPANPITLASAVDASGQPWAMSGAFAAQRVAGQIAGEEEPRSTLIWCTNPADIVPSLPTRIRASAEPVSGGITLVPVAGEELTGATNEAGIHYVAPHQLAIDVCAENYVGGA
;
A
#
# COMPACT_ATOMS: atom_id res chain seq x y z
N MET A 1 3.37 66.44 1.86
CA MET A 1 3.83 66.94 3.18
C MET A 1 3.40 65.95 4.24
N GLY A 2 4.38 65.31 4.92
CA GLY A 2 4.28 64.52 6.17
C GLY A 2 3.41 63.26 6.12
N SER A 3 3.63 62.17 6.84
CA SER A 3 4.65 61.62 7.75
C SER A 3 4.17 60.17 7.95
N GLY A 4 4.95 59.10 7.77
CA GLY A 4 5.98 58.67 8.70
C GLY A 4 5.39 58.00 9.94
N CYS A 5 5.27 56.66 9.96
CA CYS A 5 5.31 55.89 11.20
C CYS A 5 5.85 54.46 10.96
N HIS A 6 6.89 54.14 11.73
CA HIS A 6 7.60 52.86 11.83
C HIS A 6 6.79 51.80 12.58
N VAL A 7 6.93 50.53 12.18
CA VAL A 7 6.96 49.42 13.15
C VAL A 7 8.10 48.47 12.79
N ALA A 8 9.07 48.38 13.70
CA ALA A 8 10.04 47.31 13.80
C ALA A 8 9.50 46.23 14.76
N GLY A 9 9.80 44.95 14.55
CA GLY A 9 9.45 43.95 15.56
C GLY A 9 9.54 42.48 15.17
N ARG A 10 10.78 41.94 15.21
CA ARG A 10 11.21 40.63 15.77
C ARG A 10 10.62 39.33 15.23
N GLY A 11 11.55 38.46 14.84
CA GLY A 11 11.31 37.06 14.52
C GLY A 11 10.92 36.21 15.72
N LEU A 12 10.37 35.05 15.38
CA LEU A 12 10.35 33.86 16.20
C LEU A 12 11.05 32.77 15.38
N GLU A 13 12.26 32.46 15.83
CA GLU A 13 13.00 31.25 15.49
C GLU A 13 12.15 30.04 15.92
N CYS A 14 11.93 29.09 15.02
CA CYS A 14 11.45 27.76 15.39
C CYS A 14 12.67 26.94 15.82
N PRO A 15 12.78 26.53 17.11
CA PRO A 15 13.83 25.64 17.54
C PRO A 15 13.34 24.21 17.35
N ASN A 16 13.86 23.54 16.32
CA ASN A 16 14.24 22.13 16.31
C ASN A 16 14.38 21.65 14.87
N GLY A 17 15.60 21.83 14.34
CA GLY A 17 16.07 21.12 13.17
C GLY A 17 16.11 19.63 13.45
N ARG A 18 15.07 18.92 13.03
CA ARG A 18 15.12 17.49 12.71
C ARG A 18 14.52 17.30 11.34
N THR A 19 15.36 17.38 10.31
CA THR A 19 15.09 16.75 9.02
C THR A 19 14.86 15.27 9.28
N GLY A 20 13.59 14.86 9.31
CA GLY A 20 13.21 13.45 9.36
C GLY A 20 13.76 12.77 8.13
N VAL A 21 14.78 11.93 8.34
CA VAL A 21 15.32 11.05 7.31
C VAL A 21 14.30 9.94 7.15
N LEU A 22 13.49 10.02 6.09
CA LEU A 22 12.71 8.88 5.61
C LEU A 22 13.70 7.81 5.13
N SER A 23 13.94 6.82 5.98
CA SER A 23 14.60 5.58 5.59
C SER A 23 13.72 4.92 4.54
N ILE A 24 14.19 4.88 3.29
CA ILE A 24 13.52 4.16 2.21
C ILE A 24 13.66 2.68 2.54
N GLY A 25 12.60 2.13 3.13
CA GLY A 25 12.43 0.72 3.37
C GLY A 25 12.63 -0.07 2.08
N GLN A 26 13.27 -1.21 2.27
CA GLN A 26 13.69 -2.20 1.29
C GLN A 26 12.63 -2.43 0.19
N MET A 27 12.86 -1.80 -0.95
CA MET A 27 12.01 -1.88 -2.14
C MET A 27 12.23 -3.26 -2.79
N ALA A 28 11.34 -4.21 -2.54
CA ALA A 28 11.33 -5.49 -3.23
C ALA A 28 10.91 -5.27 -4.69
N ILE A 29 11.89 -5.26 -5.60
CA ILE A 29 11.67 -5.15 -7.04
C ILE A 29 12.09 -6.47 -7.66
N VAL A 30 11.16 -7.12 -8.35
CA VAL A 30 11.44 -8.26 -9.24
C VAL A 30 12.40 -7.77 -10.34
N GLY A 31 13.69 -8.12 -10.19
CA GLY A 31 14.75 -7.78 -11.16
C GLY A 31 15.56 -6.49 -10.89
N ALA A 32 15.49 -5.85 -9.71
CA ALA A 32 16.26 -4.63 -9.47
C ALA A 32 17.77 -4.85 -9.43
N MET A 33 18.48 -4.19 -10.35
CA MET A 33 19.90 -3.93 -10.20
C MET A 33 20.11 -2.75 -9.26
N ASP A 34 20.93 -2.93 -8.22
CA ASP A 34 21.37 -1.82 -7.36
C ASP A 34 22.22 -0.84 -8.19
N PRO A 35 21.77 0.41 -8.38
CA PRO A 35 22.46 1.37 -9.23
C PRO A 35 23.82 1.79 -8.67
N LEU A 36 24.04 1.68 -7.36
CA LEU A 36 25.36 1.93 -6.76
C LEU A 36 26.32 0.77 -7.03
N GLN A 37 25.83 -0.48 -7.15
CA GLN A 37 26.65 -1.60 -7.61
C GLN A 37 27.03 -1.45 -9.08
N LEU A 38 26.12 -0.96 -9.92
CA LEU A 38 26.42 -0.65 -11.34
C LEU A 38 27.51 0.42 -11.45
N LEU A 39 27.42 1.48 -10.64
CA LEU A 39 28.46 2.50 -10.56
C LEU A 39 29.80 1.93 -10.08
N LYS A 40 29.79 1.06 -9.08
CA LYS A 40 31.01 0.44 -8.52
C LYS A 40 31.70 -0.52 -9.50
N LYS A 41 30.92 -1.25 -10.29
CA LYS A 41 31.40 -2.23 -11.30
C LYS A 41 31.64 -1.60 -12.69
N SER A 42 31.44 -0.29 -12.82
CA SER A 42 31.59 0.42 -14.08
C SER A 42 33.00 0.26 -14.67
N PRO A 43 33.12 0.00 -15.99
CA PRO A 43 34.42 0.03 -16.68
C PRO A 43 34.98 1.45 -16.85
N LEU A 44 34.15 2.47 -16.65
CA LEU A 44 34.54 3.88 -16.70
C LEU A 44 35.10 4.35 -15.37
N SER A 45 36.17 5.16 -15.42
CA SER A 45 36.71 5.83 -14.23
C SER A 45 35.72 6.86 -13.68
N LEU A 46 35.79 7.13 -12.36
CA LEU A 46 34.95 8.16 -11.74
C LEU A 46 35.17 9.57 -12.33
N SER A 47 36.37 9.88 -12.83
CA SER A 47 36.61 11.13 -13.55
C SER A 47 35.82 11.19 -14.86
N GLU A 48 35.77 10.08 -15.58
CA GLU A 48 35.04 9.98 -16.85
C GLU A 48 33.54 10.11 -16.64
N ILE A 49 33.02 9.42 -15.63
CA ILE A 49 31.62 9.50 -15.23
C ILE A 49 31.28 10.92 -14.79
N SER A 50 32.14 11.54 -13.97
CA SER A 50 31.93 12.91 -13.50
C SER A 50 31.87 13.91 -14.65
N ARG A 51 32.81 13.81 -15.60
CA ARG A 51 32.86 14.67 -16.79
C ARG A 51 31.61 14.53 -17.67
N ARG A 52 31.14 13.29 -17.91
CA ARG A 52 30.00 13.04 -18.80
C ARG A 52 28.64 13.28 -18.14
N SER A 53 28.50 13.01 -16.85
CA SER A 53 27.23 13.16 -16.12
C SER A 53 27.04 14.57 -15.55
N GLY A 54 28.12 15.35 -15.42
CA GLY A 54 28.12 16.63 -14.71
C GLY A 54 28.00 16.49 -13.18
N VAL A 55 28.00 15.27 -12.63
CA VAL A 55 28.02 15.03 -11.18
C VAL A 55 29.46 15.08 -10.70
N SER A 56 29.75 15.83 -9.64
CA SER A 56 31.13 15.98 -9.16
C SER A 56 31.72 14.63 -8.69
N ARG A 57 33.02 14.42 -8.91
CA ARG A 57 33.72 13.22 -8.42
C ARG A 57 33.62 13.05 -6.91
N ASN A 58 33.58 14.15 -6.16
CA ASN A 58 33.37 14.11 -4.71
C ASN A 58 31.99 13.53 -4.37
N THR A 59 30.93 14.00 -5.05
CA THR A 59 29.57 13.49 -4.89
C THR A 59 29.47 12.00 -5.20
N LEU A 60 30.08 11.53 -6.29
CA LEU A 60 30.12 10.10 -6.63
C LEU A 60 30.80 9.25 -5.54
N ASN A 61 31.90 9.76 -4.97
CA ASN A 61 32.59 9.09 -3.85
C ASN A 61 31.74 9.05 -2.59
N LEU A 62 30.97 10.11 -2.28
CA LEU A 62 30.06 10.13 -1.14
C LEU A 62 28.95 9.08 -1.30
N TRP A 63 28.40 8.93 -2.51
CA TRP A 63 27.39 7.89 -2.80
C TRP A 63 27.96 6.48 -2.62
N LEU A 64 29.13 6.20 -3.19
CA LEU A 64 29.78 4.88 -3.07
C LEU A 64 30.16 4.50 -1.63
N ARG A 65 30.32 5.49 -0.74
CA ARG A 65 30.60 5.29 0.69
C ARG A 65 29.35 5.27 1.56
N GLY A 66 28.16 5.46 0.98
CA GLY A 66 26.91 5.62 1.74
C GLY A 66 26.85 6.91 2.58
N ALA A 67 27.74 7.87 2.33
CA ALA A 67 27.81 9.14 3.06
C ALA A 67 26.82 10.19 2.53
N ALA A 68 26.23 9.95 1.36
CA ALA A 68 25.13 10.74 0.80
C ALA A 68 24.26 9.86 -0.08
N GLN A 69 22.95 10.11 -0.09
CA GLN A 69 22.02 9.45 -1.01
C GLN A 69 21.97 10.21 -2.34
N PRO A 70 21.95 9.52 -3.49
CA PRO A 70 21.77 10.16 -4.78
C PRO A 70 20.34 10.72 -4.91
N SER A 71 20.21 11.94 -5.44
CA SER A 71 18.92 12.40 -5.95
C SER A 71 18.55 11.65 -7.22
N LEU A 72 17.24 11.48 -7.51
CA LEU A 72 16.77 10.82 -8.74
C LEU A 72 17.40 11.44 -10.00
N THR A 73 17.47 12.76 -10.06
CA THR A 73 18.10 13.49 -11.17
C THR A 73 19.59 13.19 -11.29
N GLY A 74 20.32 13.16 -10.17
CA GLY A 74 21.74 12.86 -10.17
C GLY A 74 22.01 11.41 -10.58
N LEU A 75 21.21 10.48 -10.06
CA LEU A 75 21.29 9.06 -10.38
C LEU A 75 21.02 8.82 -11.86
N ALA A 76 19.95 9.39 -12.42
CA ALA A 76 19.59 9.25 -13.83
C ALA A 76 20.69 9.74 -14.77
N LYS A 77 21.35 10.87 -14.45
CA LYS A 77 22.49 11.37 -15.22
C LYS A 77 23.66 10.39 -15.25
N VAL A 78 23.98 9.80 -14.09
CA VAL A 78 25.08 8.83 -13.98
C VAL A 78 24.73 7.52 -14.67
N MET A 79 23.53 6.98 -14.43
CA MET A 79 23.05 5.74 -15.07
C MET A 79 23.04 5.85 -16.59
N ARG A 80 22.63 7.00 -17.14
CA ARG A 80 22.66 7.24 -18.60
C ARG A 80 24.07 7.16 -19.18
N VAL A 81 25.08 7.66 -18.45
CA VAL A 81 26.50 7.52 -18.86
C VAL A 81 26.95 6.06 -18.86
N LEU A 82 26.39 5.25 -17.96
CA LEU A 82 26.66 3.82 -17.85
C LEU A 82 25.83 2.96 -18.82
N GLY A 83 24.97 3.57 -19.64
CA GLY A 83 24.11 2.87 -20.60
C GLY A 83 22.80 2.34 -20.01
N TYR A 84 22.40 2.80 -18.82
CA TYR A 84 21.15 2.41 -18.17
C TYR A 84 20.13 3.56 -18.17
N GLU A 85 18.86 3.18 -18.24
CA GLU A 85 17.73 4.08 -18.03
C GLU A 85 17.17 3.88 -16.63
N VAL A 86 16.83 4.98 -15.95
CA VAL A 86 16.18 4.96 -14.64
C VAL A 86 14.71 5.29 -14.84
N SER A 87 13.85 4.29 -14.66
CA SER A 87 12.40 4.46 -14.59
C SER A 87 11.94 4.45 -13.15
N VAL A 88 11.08 5.38 -12.77
CA VAL A 88 10.38 5.38 -11.48
C VAL A 88 8.91 5.12 -11.76
N SER A 89 8.41 4.00 -11.22
CA SER A 89 7.00 3.66 -11.23
C SER A 89 6.46 3.73 -9.81
N VAL A 90 5.27 4.31 -9.66
CA VAL A 90 4.53 4.27 -8.40
C VAL A 90 3.41 3.25 -8.58
N HIS A 91 3.21 2.42 -7.56
CA HIS A 91 2.12 1.47 -7.51
C HIS A 91 1.30 1.73 -6.26
N ARG A 92 0.04 1.31 -6.30
CA ARG A 92 -0.86 1.33 -5.15
C ARG A 92 -0.24 0.50 -4.02
N MET A 93 -0.20 1.07 -2.83
CA MET A 93 0.30 0.37 -1.65
C MET A 93 -0.71 -0.70 -1.22
N SER A 94 -0.21 -1.85 -0.78
CA SER A 94 -1.03 -2.96 -0.30
C SER A 94 -0.26 -3.75 0.75
N ASP A 95 0.08 -3.08 1.84
CA ASP A 95 0.84 -3.68 2.93
C ASP A 95 -0.10 -4.34 3.95
N ALA A 96 -0.05 -5.66 4.06
CA ALA A 96 -0.87 -6.43 4.99
C ALA A 96 -0.62 -6.03 6.46
N ALA A 97 0.62 -5.68 6.80
CA ALA A 97 0.97 -5.31 8.17
C ALA A 97 0.27 -4.01 8.60
N ALA A 98 -0.11 -3.14 7.66
CA ALA A 98 -0.90 -1.94 7.96
C ALA A 98 -2.31 -2.29 8.45
N ALA A 99 -2.99 -3.25 7.81
CA ALA A 99 -4.30 -3.72 8.27
C ALA A 99 -4.19 -4.43 9.63
N THR A 100 -3.19 -5.29 9.81
CA THR A 100 -2.92 -5.93 11.10
C THR A 100 -2.66 -4.89 12.20
N ALA A 101 -1.86 -3.87 11.93
CA ALA A 101 -1.57 -2.78 12.88
C ALA A 101 -2.81 -2.01 13.32
N VAL A 102 -3.73 -1.71 12.38
CA VAL A 102 -5.02 -1.10 12.71
C VAL A 102 -5.79 -2.00 13.67
N ARG A 103 -5.90 -3.30 13.37
CA ARG A 103 -6.64 -4.25 14.20
C ARG A 103 -6.01 -4.46 15.58
N VAL A 104 -4.68 -4.34 15.69
CA VAL A 104 -3.99 -4.30 16.99
C VAL A 104 -4.35 -3.03 17.77
N LEU A 105 -4.33 -1.86 17.13
CA LEU A 105 -4.69 -0.58 17.77
C LEU A 105 -6.17 -0.51 18.17
N LEU A 106 -7.04 -1.24 17.48
CA LEU A 106 -8.45 -1.43 17.83
C LEU A 106 -8.68 -2.47 18.94
N GLY A 107 -7.60 -3.12 19.43
CA GLY A 107 -7.66 -4.13 20.47
C GLY A 107 -8.24 -5.49 20.03
N GLU A 108 -8.40 -5.71 18.73
CA GLU A 108 -8.90 -6.99 18.18
C GLU A 108 -7.80 -8.06 18.16
N LEU A 109 -6.57 -7.65 17.82
CA LEU A 109 -5.42 -8.54 17.68
C LEU A 109 -4.28 -8.11 18.60
N SER A 110 -3.32 -9.01 18.77
CA SER A 110 -1.98 -8.69 19.27
C SER A 110 -0.93 -9.19 18.27
N SER A 111 0.15 -8.44 18.08
CA SER A 111 1.23 -8.84 17.19
C SER A 111 2.56 -8.28 17.69
N GLU A 112 3.58 -9.13 17.64
CA GLU A 112 4.96 -8.77 17.99
C GLU A 112 5.84 -8.53 16.75
N GLU A 113 5.27 -8.68 15.55
CA GLU A 113 5.98 -8.56 14.29
C GLU A 113 6.54 -7.15 14.08
N THR A 114 7.74 -7.09 13.50
CA THR A 114 8.47 -5.82 13.37
C THR A 114 7.80 -4.88 12.36
N ASP A 115 7.25 -5.41 11.28
CA ASP A 115 6.56 -4.60 10.27
C ASP A 115 5.24 -4.03 10.81
N VAL A 116 4.51 -4.82 11.60
CA VAL A 116 3.28 -4.36 12.29
C VAL A 116 3.61 -3.26 13.29
N LYS A 117 4.64 -3.44 14.13
CA LYS A 117 5.14 -2.38 15.04
C LYS A 117 5.54 -1.11 14.28
N GLY A 118 6.24 -1.26 13.15
CA GLY A 118 6.60 -0.14 12.29
C GLY A 118 5.39 0.63 11.74
N TRP A 119 4.29 -0.07 11.43
CA TRP A 119 3.04 0.58 11.04
C TRP A 119 2.32 1.27 12.20
N ILE A 120 2.30 0.65 13.38
CA ILE A 120 1.78 1.27 14.60
C ILE A 120 2.52 2.60 14.86
N ASP A 121 3.86 2.58 14.84
CA ASP A 121 4.67 3.78 15.04
C ASP A 121 4.36 4.88 14.02
N ARG A 122 4.12 4.51 12.74
CA ARG A 122 3.72 5.48 11.70
C ARG A 122 2.36 6.10 11.98
N PHE A 123 1.34 5.30 12.33
CA PHE A 123 0.01 5.82 12.65
C PHE A 123 0.05 6.76 13.86
N VAL A 124 0.84 6.42 14.88
CA VAL A 124 1.07 7.30 16.04
C VAL A 124 1.77 8.59 15.61
N GLN A 125 2.81 8.50 14.78
CA GLN A 125 3.55 9.67 14.29
C GLN A 125 2.67 10.61 13.43
N TRP A 126 1.74 10.06 12.66
CA TRP A 126 0.81 10.84 11.85
C TRP A 126 -0.34 11.44 12.66
N GLY A 127 -0.53 11.01 13.92
CA GLY A 127 -1.66 11.40 14.74
C GLY A 127 -2.97 10.72 14.34
N ASP A 128 -2.89 9.64 13.54
CA ASP A 128 -4.04 8.83 13.13
C ASP A 128 -4.39 7.76 14.20
N ALA A 129 -3.48 7.52 15.16
CA ALA A 129 -3.75 6.62 16.28
C ALA A 129 -4.85 7.21 17.20
N PRO A 130 -5.76 6.36 17.71
CA PRO A 130 -6.90 6.82 18.50
C PRO A 130 -6.45 7.58 19.75
N GLY A 131 -6.99 8.79 19.91
CA GLY A 131 -6.88 9.57 21.14
C GLY A 131 -7.82 9.06 22.23
N GLU A 132 -7.83 9.72 23.39
CA GLU A 132 -8.70 9.36 24.54
C GLU A 132 -10.20 9.41 24.19
N ASP A 133 -10.57 10.16 23.14
CA ASP A 133 -11.95 10.34 22.69
C ASP A 133 -12.49 9.19 21.82
N GLY A 134 -11.64 8.23 21.42
CA GLY A 134 -12.09 6.99 20.77
C GLY A 134 -12.61 7.13 19.33
N ASP A 135 -12.25 8.19 18.60
CA ASP A 135 -12.50 8.26 17.15
C ASP A 135 -11.44 7.44 16.40
N TYR A 136 -11.89 6.33 15.80
CA TYR A 136 -11.04 5.40 15.06
C TYR A 136 -11.17 5.57 13.54
N GLN A 137 -11.98 6.53 13.06
CA GLN A 137 -12.25 6.68 11.64
C GLN A 137 -10.97 7.00 10.86
N ALA A 138 -10.17 7.95 11.35
CA ALA A 138 -8.90 8.31 10.73
C ALA A 138 -7.93 7.12 10.64
N LEU A 139 -7.87 6.29 11.69
CA LEU A 139 -7.06 5.07 11.72
C LEU A 139 -7.51 4.08 10.64
N ILE A 140 -8.82 3.82 10.56
CA ILE A 140 -9.39 2.88 9.57
C ILE A 140 -9.16 3.39 8.15
N GLU A 141 -9.38 4.68 7.89
CA GLU A 141 -9.15 5.30 6.58
C GLU A 141 -7.69 5.20 6.15
N ARG A 142 -6.76 5.52 7.06
CA ARG A 142 -5.33 5.42 6.77
C ARG A 142 -4.90 3.97 6.56
N GLY A 143 -5.40 3.07 7.40
CA GLY A 143 -5.23 1.62 7.28
C GLY A 143 -5.68 1.09 5.92
N ALA A 144 -6.87 1.48 5.49
CA ALA A 144 -7.48 1.10 4.23
C ALA A 144 -6.70 1.62 3.02
N TRP A 145 -6.18 2.84 3.09
CA TRP A 145 -5.27 3.38 2.08
C TRP A 145 -3.97 2.58 2.00
N ALA A 146 -3.40 2.21 3.14
CA ALA A 146 -2.09 1.55 3.22
C ALA A 146 -2.11 0.06 2.87
N SER A 147 -3.19 -0.64 3.25
CA SER A 147 -3.38 -2.07 3.04
C SER A 147 -4.23 -2.40 1.81
N ASN A 148 -4.47 -1.41 0.96
CA ASN A 148 -5.50 -1.45 -0.08
C ASN A 148 -5.46 -2.76 -0.91
N PRO A 149 -6.50 -3.61 -0.84
CA PRO A 149 -6.47 -4.96 -1.42
C PRO A 149 -6.36 -4.96 -2.95
N TYR A 150 -6.81 -3.89 -3.59
CA TYR A 150 -6.79 -3.77 -5.05
C TYR A 150 -5.39 -3.58 -5.63
N GLY A 151 -4.41 -3.19 -4.80
CA GLY A 151 -3.00 -3.11 -5.19
C GLY A 151 -2.18 -4.36 -4.86
N ARG A 152 -2.80 -5.40 -4.27
CA ARG A 152 -2.06 -6.56 -3.77
C ARG A 152 -1.45 -7.33 -4.93
N HIS A 153 -0.15 -7.58 -4.87
CA HIS A 153 0.53 -8.39 -5.87
C HIS A 153 -0.09 -9.79 -5.93
N GLY A 154 -0.55 -10.20 -7.12
CA GLY A 154 -1.27 -11.47 -7.33
C GLY A 154 -2.78 -11.38 -7.16
N ALA A 155 -3.34 -10.20 -6.90
CA ALA A 155 -4.78 -9.99 -6.97
C ALA A 155 -5.31 -10.20 -8.39
N LEU A 156 -6.49 -10.79 -8.49
CA LEU A 156 -7.19 -11.04 -9.75
C LEU A 156 -8.53 -10.32 -9.73
N HIS A 157 -8.75 -9.43 -10.69
CA HIS A 157 -9.97 -8.64 -10.80
C HIS A 157 -10.92 -9.25 -11.83
N PHE A 158 -12.20 -9.17 -11.54
CA PHE A 158 -13.26 -9.69 -12.39
C PHE A 158 -14.36 -8.64 -12.57
N LEU A 159 -14.97 -8.62 -13.75
CA LEU A 159 -16.16 -7.83 -14.00
C LEU A 159 -17.31 -8.23 -13.03
N PRO A 160 -18.31 -7.37 -12.85
CA PRO A 160 -19.47 -7.69 -12.01
C PRO A 160 -20.07 -9.06 -12.34
N ALA A 161 -20.17 -9.91 -11.33
CA ALA A 161 -20.74 -11.25 -11.40
C ALA A 161 -21.34 -11.63 -10.03
N ASN A 162 -21.95 -12.81 -9.92
CA ASN A 162 -22.47 -13.29 -8.64
C ASN A 162 -21.29 -13.71 -7.72
N PRO A 163 -21.10 -13.06 -6.56
CA PRO A 163 -20.00 -13.39 -5.64
C PRO A 163 -20.01 -14.83 -5.14
N ILE A 164 -21.19 -15.44 -5.00
CA ILE A 164 -21.33 -16.84 -4.60
C ILE A 164 -20.70 -17.78 -5.62
N THR A 165 -20.76 -17.45 -6.92
CA THR A 165 -20.13 -18.29 -7.95
C THR A 165 -18.62 -18.36 -7.77
N LEU A 166 -17.97 -17.22 -7.46
CA LEU A 166 -16.53 -17.20 -7.20
C LEU A 166 -16.21 -17.85 -5.86
N ALA A 167 -17.00 -17.57 -4.81
CA ALA A 167 -16.84 -18.18 -3.50
C ALA A 167 -16.90 -19.72 -3.56
N SER A 168 -17.83 -20.29 -4.34
CA SER A 168 -17.90 -21.75 -4.53
C SER A 168 -16.65 -22.30 -5.24
N ALA A 169 -16.07 -21.57 -6.19
CA ALA A 169 -14.83 -21.99 -6.84
C ALA A 169 -13.63 -21.88 -5.89
N VAL A 170 -13.61 -20.87 -5.02
CA VAL A 170 -12.61 -20.72 -3.96
C VAL A 170 -12.72 -21.88 -2.97
N ASP A 171 -13.93 -22.17 -2.50
CA ASP A 171 -14.20 -23.25 -1.56
C ASP A 171 -13.80 -24.63 -2.12
N ALA A 172 -14.11 -24.87 -3.40
CA ALA A 172 -13.71 -26.09 -4.10
C ALA A 172 -12.19 -26.27 -4.22
N SER A 173 -11.40 -25.21 -4.11
CA SER A 173 -9.93 -25.30 -4.10
C SER A 173 -9.37 -25.77 -2.75
N GLY A 174 -10.20 -25.80 -1.68
CA GLY A 174 -9.83 -26.28 -0.35
C GLY A 174 -8.90 -25.35 0.43
N GLN A 175 -8.58 -24.18 -0.10
CA GLN A 175 -7.73 -23.20 0.57
C GLN A 175 -8.52 -22.35 1.57
N PRO A 176 -7.87 -21.84 2.63
CA PRO A 176 -8.50 -20.85 3.51
C PRO A 176 -8.96 -19.62 2.74
N TRP A 177 -10.18 -19.17 3.03
CA TRP A 177 -10.77 -18.01 2.38
C TRP A 177 -11.78 -17.29 3.26
N ALA A 178 -12.04 -16.02 2.95
CA ALA A 178 -13.13 -15.25 3.54
C ALA A 178 -13.59 -14.13 2.60
N MET A 179 -14.88 -13.84 2.64
CA MET A 179 -15.51 -12.76 1.89
C MET A 179 -15.51 -11.45 2.68
N SER A 180 -15.35 -10.35 1.95
CA SER A 180 -15.33 -8.99 2.45
C SER A 180 -15.91 -8.00 1.42
N GLY A 181 -15.85 -6.70 1.70
CA GLY A 181 -16.38 -5.64 0.86
C GLY A 181 -17.90 -5.61 0.84
N ALA A 182 -18.48 -5.22 -0.30
CA ALA A 182 -19.91 -4.93 -0.43
C ALA A 182 -20.82 -6.09 0.00
N PHE A 183 -20.51 -7.32 -0.43
CA PHE A 183 -21.33 -8.48 -0.11
C PHE A 183 -21.36 -8.77 1.40
N ALA A 184 -20.20 -8.69 2.06
CA ALA A 184 -20.11 -8.89 3.51
C ALA A 184 -20.73 -7.71 4.28
N ALA A 185 -20.65 -6.48 3.76
CA ALA A 185 -21.26 -5.30 4.38
C ALA A 185 -22.80 -5.36 4.34
N GLN A 186 -23.39 -5.83 3.24
CA GLN A 186 -24.86 -6.00 3.12
C GLN A 186 -25.41 -6.96 4.18
N ARG A 187 -24.67 -8.03 4.49
CA ARG A 187 -24.99 -8.96 5.58
C ARG A 187 -25.06 -8.23 6.93
N VAL A 188 -24.06 -7.40 7.25
CA VAL A 188 -24.01 -6.67 8.54
C VAL A 188 -25.11 -5.61 8.62
N ALA A 189 -25.39 -4.90 7.53
CA ALA A 189 -26.42 -3.86 7.47
C ALA A 189 -27.85 -4.41 7.49
N GLY A 190 -28.05 -5.71 7.24
CA GLY A 190 -29.39 -6.31 7.12
C GLY A 190 -30.22 -5.73 5.97
N GLN A 191 -29.60 -4.98 5.05
CA GLN A 191 -30.23 -4.29 3.93
C GLN A 191 -29.64 -4.78 2.60
N ILE A 192 -30.53 -5.08 1.66
CA ILE A 192 -30.19 -5.14 0.24
C ILE A 192 -30.05 -3.68 -0.17
N ALA A 193 -28.82 -3.19 -0.37
CA ALA A 193 -28.58 -1.80 -0.74
C ALA A 193 -29.41 -1.41 -1.97
N GLY A 194 -30.33 -0.47 -1.79
CA GLY A 194 -31.00 0.25 -2.88
C GLY A 194 -30.15 1.44 -3.32
N GLU A 195 -30.18 1.74 -4.62
CA GLU A 195 -29.68 2.96 -5.32
C GLU A 195 -28.28 3.51 -4.97
N GLU A 196 -27.44 2.82 -4.19
CA GLU A 196 -26.02 3.18 -4.04
C GLU A 196 -25.19 2.78 -5.26
N GLU A 197 -24.08 3.51 -5.48
CA GLU A 197 -23.09 3.14 -6.49
C GLU A 197 -22.66 1.67 -6.30
N PRO A 198 -22.47 0.92 -7.40
CA PRO A 198 -22.09 -0.48 -7.32
C PRO A 198 -20.76 -0.64 -6.57
N ARG A 199 -20.83 -1.23 -5.37
CA ARG A 199 -19.68 -1.52 -4.53
C ARG A 199 -19.11 -2.91 -4.80
N SER A 200 -17.81 -3.04 -4.66
CA SER A 200 -17.00 -4.18 -5.08
C SER A 200 -16.94 -5.22 -3.98
N THR A 201 -16.87 -6.49 -4.38
CA THR A 201 -16.72 -7.61 -3.44
C THR A 201 -15.29 -8.10 -3.42
N LEU A 202 -14.78 -8.40 -2.22
CA LEU A 202 -13.46 -8.93 -2.01
C LEU A 202 -13.57 -10.38 -1.52
N ILE A 203 -12.70 -11.25 -2.04
CA ILE A 203 -12.54 -12.61 -1.52
C ILE A 203 -11.05 -12.81 -1.23
N TRP A 204 -10.72 -12.82 0.06
CA TRP A 204 -9.39 -13.15 0.54
C TRP A 204 -9.18 -14.65 0.40
N CYS A 205 -8.05 -15.07 -0.16
CA CYS A 205 -7.67 -16.48 -0.33
C CYS A 205 -6.13 -16.61 -0.38
N THR A 206 -5.59 -17.80 -0.13
CA THR A 206 -4.13 -18.01 -0.09
C THR A 206 -3.45 -17.83 -1.46
N ASN A 207 -4.04 -18.36 -2.53
CA ASN A 207 -3.53 -18.30 -3.89
C ASN A 207 -4.68 -18.14 -4.91
N PRO A 208 -4.94 -16.91 -5.40
CA PRO A 208 -5.95 -16.66 -6.42
C PRO A 208 -5.76 -17.44 -7.73
N ALA A 209 -4.51 -17.72 -8.12
CA ALA A 209 -4.21 -18.37 -9.39
C ALA A 209 -4.76 -19.80 -9.48
N ASP A 210 -4.81 -20.52 -8.35
CA ASP A 210 -5.30 -21.89 -8.27
C ASP A 210 -6.83 -21.99 -8.46
N ILE A 211 -7.54 -20.87 -8.31
CA ILE A 211 -9.00 -20.79 -8.43
C ILE A 211 -9.42 -20.63 -9.90
N VAL A 212 -8.60 -19.95 -10.71
CA VAL A 212 -8.91 -19.57 -12.09
C VAL A 212 -9.37 -20.75 -12.95
N PRO A 213 -8.73 -21.93 -12.93
CA PRO A 213 -9.15 -23.07 -13.76
C PRO A 213 -10.55 -23.60 -13.44
N SER A 214 -11.04 -23.37 -12.22
CA SER A 214 -12.35 -23.82 -11.74
C SER A 214 -13.47 -22.80 -12.00
N LEU A 215 -13.12 -21.60 -12.49
CA LEU A 215 -14.11 -20.56 -12.75
C LEU A 215 -14.94 -20.88 -14.00
N PRO A 216 -16.27 -20.64 -13.97
CA PRO A 216 -17.09 -20.74 -15.16
C PRO A 216 -16.64 -19.78 -16.26
N THR A 217 -16.70 -20.21 -17.53
CA THR A 217 -16.27 -19.43 -18.71
C THR A 217 -16.96 -18.06 -18.88
N ARG A 218 -18.12 -17.86 -18.22
CA ARG A 218 -18.85 -16.58 -18.22
C ARG A 218 -18.23 -15.52 -17.30
N ILE A 219 -17.38 -15.91 -16.35
CA ILE A 219 -16.67 -15.01 -15.45
C ILE A 219 -15.54 -14.37 -16.25
N ARG A 220 -15.59 -13.04 -16.40
CA ARG A 220 -14.62 -12.30 -17.20
C ARG A 220 -13.63 -11.60 -16.29
N ALA A 221 -12.35 -11.87 -16.51
CA ALA A 221 -11.27 -11.12 -15.85
C ALA A 221 -11.25 -9.67 -16.34
N SER A 222 -10.73 -8.80 -15.48
CA SER A 222 -10.38 -7.41 -15.77
C SER A 222 -8.91 -7.20 -15.41
N ALA A 223 -8.24 -6.33 -16.16
CA ALA A 223 -6.86 -5.96 -15.85
C ALA A 223 -6.78 -5.06 -14.59
N GLU A 224 -7.85 -4.31 -14.32
CA GLU A 224 -7.95 -3.36 -13.23
C GLU A 224 -9.21 -3.61 -12.40
N PRO A 225 -9.26 -3.17 -11.13
CA PRO A 225 -10.47 -3.17 -10.33
C PRO A 225 -11.61 -2.41 -11.04
N VAL A 226 -12.82 -2.96 -11.00
CA VAL A 226 -14.01 -2.34 -11.59
C VAL A 226 -15.06 -2.19 -10.50
N SER A 227 -15.73 -1.04 -10.46
CA SER A 227 -16.86 -0.80 -9.55
C SER A 227 -17.93 -1.88 -9.72
N GLY A 228 -18.39 -2.45 -8.61
CA GLY A 228 -19.30 -3.61 -8.58
C GLY A 228 -18.65 -4.94 -8.98
N GLY A 229 -17.36 -4.94 -9.28
CA GLY A 229 -16.59 -6.12 -9.62
C GLY A 229 -16.30 -7.00 -8.41
N ILE A 230 -15.61 -8.11 -8.69
CA ILE A 230 -15.12 -9.02 -7.64
C ILE A 230 -13.60 -9.09 -7.77
N THR A 231 -12.89 -9.01 -6.65
CA THR A 231 -11.44 -9.23 -6.62
C THR A 231 -11.10 -10.41 -5.71
N LEU A 232 -10.34 -11.37 -6.26
CA LEU A 232 -9.67 -12.40 -5.46
C LEU A 232 -8.34 -11.82 -4.98
N VAL A 233 -8.12 -11.79 -3.68
CA VAL A 233 -6.97 -11.13 -3.07
C VAL A 233 -6.11 -12.15 -2.31
N PRO A 234 -4.79 -12.22 -2.57
CA PRO A 234 -3.88 -13.04 -1.78
C PRO A 234 -3.79 -12.55 -0.33
N VAL A 235 -4.00 -13.46 0.61
CA VAL A 235 -3.73 -13.26 2.03
C VAL A 235 -2.22 -13.11 2.24
N ALA A 236 -1.79 -12.14 3.02
CA ALA A 236 -0.36 -11.98 3.36
C ALA A 236 -0.10 -11.54 4.81
N GLY A 237 -1.15 -11.41 5.61
CA GLY A 237 -1.07 -11.17 7.06
C GLY A 237 -2.25 -11.83 7.75
N GLU A 238 -2.90 -11.08 8.64
CA GLU A 238 -3.94 -11.60 9.53
C GLU A 238 -5.36 -11.46 8.93
N GLU A 239 -5.52 -11.24 7.63
CA GLU A 239 -6.82 -10.87 7.01
C GLU A 239 -7.93 -11.92 7.24
N LEU A 240 -7.57 -13.20 7.42
CA LEU A 240 -8.51 -14.29 7.72
C LEU A 240 -8.72 -14.55 9.22
N THR A 241 -7.91 -13.96 10.09
CA THR A 241 -7.99 -14.20 11.53
C THR A 241 -9.27 -13.60 12.10
N GLY A 242 -9.99 -14.38 12.89
CA GLY A 242 -11.32 -13.99 13.40
C GLY A 242 -12.45 -14.11 12.37
N ALA A 243 -12.20 -14.72 11.20
CA ALA A 243 -13.24 -14.99 10.23
C ALA A 243 -14.33 -15.93 10.81
N THR A 244 -15.57 -15.69 10.41
CA THR A 244 -16.74 -16.48 10.83
C THR A 244 -17.30 -17.28 9.66
N ASN A 245 -17.95 -18.41 9.94
CA ASN A 245 -18.66 -19.20 8.93
C ASN A 245 -20.16 -19.15 9.20
N GLU A 246 -20.95 -18.78 8.20
CA GLU A 246 -22.40 -18.91 8.25
C GLU A 246 -22.92 -19.48 6.95
N ALA A 247 -23.72 -20.55 7.05
CA ALA A 247 -24.31 -21.24 5.91
C ALA A 247 -23.27 -21.64 4.83
N GLY A 248 -22.04 -21.96 5.24
CA GLY A 248 -20.95 -22.34 4.34
C GLY A 248 -20.21 -21.17 3.68
N ILE A 249 -20.54 -19.92 4.04
CA ILE A 249 -19.82 -18.73 3.58
C ILE A 249 -18.95 -18.22 4.70
N HIS A 250 -17.66 -18.03 4.41
CA HIS A 250 -16.70 -17.44 5.32
C HIS A 250 -16.70 -15.92 5.18
N TYR A 251 -16.75 -15.18 6.29
CA TYR A 251 -16.71 -13.71 6.32
C TYR A 251 -15.53 -13.24 7.17
N VAL A 252 -14.84 -12.20 6.72
CA VAL A 252 -13.74 -11.60 7.51
C VAL A 252 -14.27 -11.01 8.83
N ALA A 253 -13.35 -10.76 9.76
CA ALA A 253 -13.68 -10.12 11.03
C ALA A 253 -14.20 -8.67 10.84
N PRO A 254 -15.02 -8.12 11.76
CA PRO A 254 -15.67 -6.82 11.57
C PRO A 254 -14.74 -5.64 11.29
N HIS A 255 -13.58 -5.53 11.97
CA HIS A 255 -12.66 -4.43 11.67
C HIS A 255 -11.94 -4.63 10.34
N GLN A 256 -11.63 -5.88 9.95
CA GLN A 256 -11.11 -6.15 8.61
C GLN A 256 -12.14 -5.74 7.54
N LEU A 257 -13.43 -6.05 7.75
CA LEU A 257 -14.50 -5.61 6.87
C LEU A 257 -14.56 -4.08 6.78
N ALA A 258 -14.44 -3.37 7.90
CA ALA A 258 -14.45 -1.91 7.92
C ALA A 258 -13.27 -1.30 7.12
N ILE A 259 -12.07 -1.86 7.28
CA ILE A 259 -10.87 -1.48 6.50
C ILE A 259 -11.12 -1.72 5.01
N ASP A 260 -11.60 -2.91 4.65
CA ASP A 260 -11.80 -3.34 3.27
C ASP A 260 -12.87 -2.51 2.53
N VAL A 261 -13.99 -2.21 3.21
CA VAL A 261 -15.06 -1.34 2.67
C VAL A 261 -14.54 0.09 2.51
N CYS A 262 -13.75 0.59 3.46
CA CYS A 262 -13.14 1.91 3.35
C CYS A 262 -12.12 1.98 2.20
N ALA A 263 -11.41 0.88 1.92
CA ALA A 263 -10.40 0.83 0.86
C ALA A 263 -10.97 1.04 -0.55
N GLU A 264 -12.26 0.74 -0.73
CA GLU A 264 -12.98 0.99 -1.98
C GLU A 264 -13.04 2.48 -2.35
N ASN A 265 -13.16 3.37 -1.36
CA ASN A 265 -13.17 4.82 -1.60
C ASN A 265 -11.89 5.33 -2.27
N TYR A 266 -10.82 4.54 -2.20
CA TYR A 266 -9.53 4.86 -2.78
C TYR A 266 -9.26 4.14 -4.11
N VAL A 267 -10.20 3.34 -4.64
CA VAL A 267 -10.04 2.62 -5.92
C VAL A 267 -9.81 3.59 -7.09
N GLY A 268 -10.45 4.77 -7.05
CA GLY A 268 -10.23 5.84 -8.04
C GLY A 268 -9.05 6.74 -7.70
N GLY A 269 -8.02 6.77 -8.56
CA GLY A 269 -6.90 7.69 -8.42
C GLY A 269 -5.81 7.51 -9.47
N ALA A 270 -5.94 8.31 -10.54
CA ALA A 270 -5.02 8.57 -11.66
C ALA A 270 -4.84 7.47 -12.72
#